data_AF-A0A2D5BVS6-F1
#
_entry.id   AF-A0A2D5BVS6-F1
#
_cell.length_a   1.000
_cell.length_b   1.000
_cell.length_c   1.000
_cell.angle_alpha   90.00
_cell.angle_beta   90.00
_cell.angle_gamma   90.00
#
_symmetry.space_group_name_H-M   'P 1'
#
loop_
_entity.id
_entity.type
_entity.pdbx_description
1 polymer ?
#
loop_
_entity_poly.entity_id
_entity_poly.type
_entity_poly.pdbx_seq_one_letter_code
_entity_poly.pdbx_strand_id
1 'polypeptide(L)'
;MFVRGDHKKPGAPVPRRFLEAIDAEPYGSDHSGRLELAADMIRPDNPLTPRVAVNRLWHHVFGRGIVATTDNFGRLGEKPTHPKLLDYLARRFTTSGWSVKELIRLLVTSETFRAGHQASARATEIDPANRLLSHARVRRLEAEAIRDALLSVTGRLRDDMYGPPVTGDSPRRSVYVRVKRNNLDPFLSIFDAPEPHTTRGRRDTTNVPTQSLTLLNDPFVIGQAGAWSAAVLRDRSLVDDAQRVRHMFLVAFGRPPSEDELRHSTQFIDDMGTNTRRLTKAAADLDRRIADARGRLAGIVDPVRERLRAQAKRTRGATPPTPRPIARWEFEDDLQDAIGSLHGKARGTARIKEGALVLDGAGHMETARLAHDLRAKTLEAWVQLNGLNQRGGGVISVESLGGGRFDSIVFGERDPRQWLPGSNVFSRTESLNGPPETAAGERPIHMAITYAADGTITAYREGKPYGRAYKSRGPERFAAGEGIVVIGLRHSPVGGGKRLRGRVLRASLYDRALSAEEVRASGSGDRYFVSQAQVMAGLSDGQRRAYDRAQLDISQALAARAGLDLPQGYRLNRDALWRGFAQSLINFKEFIYIR
;
A
#
# COMPACT_ATOMS: atom_id res chain seq x y z
N MET A 1 22.49 6.85 48.09
CA MET A 1 23.07 6.73 46.72
C MET A 1 23.69 5.34 46.57
N PHE A 2 23.85 4.76 45.39
CA PHE A 2 24.48 3.42 45.24
C PHE A 2 25.97 3.54 44.94
N VAL A 3 26.80 2.63 45.48
CA VAL A 3 28.25 2.64 45.24
C VAL A 3 28.52 2.32 43.77
N ARG A 4 29.03 3.31 43.02
CA ARG A 4 29.28 3.22 41.56
C ARG A 4 28.05 2.77 40.74
N GLY A 5 26.85 3.07 41.23
CA GLY A 5 25.59 2.70 40.56
C GLY A 5 25.15 1.24 40.72
N ASP A 6 25.85 0.44 41.52
CA ASP A 6 25.43 -0.94 41.82
C ASP A 6 24.22 -0.94 42.77
N HIS A 7 23.03 -1.25 42.23
CA HIS A 7 21.78 -1.30 42.99
C HIS A 7 21.81 -2.28 44.18
N LYS A 8 22.77 -3.21 44.23
CA LYS A 8 22.95 -4.15 45.34
C LYS A 8 23.83 -3.59 46.47
N LYS A 9 24.48 -2.44 46.27
CA LYS A 9 25.38 -1.82 47.24
C LYS A 9 24.91 -0.41 47.59
N PRO A 10 23.93 -0.27 48.52
CA PRO A 10 23.56 1.03 49.05
C PRO A 10 24.78 1.69 49.70
N GLY A 11 25.08 2.91 49.28
CA GLY A 11 26.05 3.80 49.94
C GLY A 11 25.35 4.71 50.94
N ALA A 12 26.11 5.68 51.47
CA ALA A 12 25.61 6.63 52.46
C ALA A 12 24.33 7.36 51.98
N PRO A 13 23.39 7.64 52.90
CA PRO A 13 22.25 8.51 52.62
C PRO A 13 22.80 9.89 52.23
N VAL A 14 22.30 10.43 51.11
CA VAL A 14 22.61 11.80 50.70
C VAL A 14 21.33 12.60 50.87
N PRO A 15 21.35 13.71 51.64
CA PRO A 15 20.17 14.53 51.79
C PRO A 15 19.73 15.07 50.43
N ARG A 16 18.41 15.23 50.27
CA ARG A 16 17.84 15.89 49.09
C ARG A 16 18.24 17.35 49.16
N ARG A 17 18.77 17.90 48.09
CA ARG A 17 19.20 19.30 47.97
C ARG A 17 19.29 19.68 46.51
N PHE A 18 19.50 20.96 46.25
CA PHE A 18 19.87 21.42 44.92
C PHE A 18 21.30 21.01 44.56
N LEU A 19 21.85 21.55 43.47
CA LEU A 19 23.26 21.35 43.15
C LEU A 19 24.11 22.02 44.22
N GLU A 20 24.88 21.23 44.97
CA GLU A 20 25.75 21.68 46.07
C GLU A 20 26.69 22.84 45.70
N ALA A 21 27.12 22.92 44.44
CA ALA A 21 27.94 24.01 43.92
C ALA A 21 27.21 25.36 43.80
N ILE A 22 25.88 25.37 43.92
CA ILE A 22 25.01 26.54 43.83
C ILE A 22 24.36 26.79 45.19
N ASP A 23 23.77 25.74 45.77
CA ASP A 23 23.13 25.78 47.08
C ASP A 23 23.28 24.41 47.75
N ALA A 24 23.98 24.38 48.89
CA ALA A 24 24.27 23.16 49.62
C ALA A 24 23.17 22.79 50.63
N GLU A 25 22.20 23.70 50.86
CA GLU A 25 21.17 23.53 51.87
C GLU A 25 20.26 22.34 51.55
N PRO A 26 20.13 21.37 52.47
CA PRO A 26 19.15 20.30 52.35
C PRO A 26 17.71 20.79 52.28
N TYR A 27 16.91 20.11 51.47
CA TYR A 27 15.46 20.26 51.52
C TYR A 27 14.94 19.71 52.84
N GLY A 28 14.25 20.56 53.60
CA GLY A 28 13.64 20.19 54.88
C GLY A 28 12.32 19.42 54.77
N SER A 29 11.88 19.00 53.58
CA SER A 29 10.60 18.31 53.40
C SER A 29 10.72 16.79 53.42
N ASP A 30 9.71 16.16 54.03
CA ASP A 30 9.54 14.71 54.07
C ASP A 30 9.05 14.13 52.72
N HIS A 31 8.77 15.00 51.74
CA HIS A 31 8.33 14.60 50.40
C HIS A 31 9.51 14.25 49.48
N SER A 32 9.19 14.01 48.20
CA SER A 32 10.19 13.62 47.20
C SER A 32 11.29 14.66 46.91
N GLY A 33 11.14 15.92 47.35
CA GLY A 33 12.05 17.02 47.02
C GLY A 33 11.86 17.60 45.60
N ARG A 34 10.89 17.10 44.83
CA ARG A 34 10.69 17.50 43.42
C ARG A 34 10.13 18.91 43.26
N LEU A 35 9.32 19.38 44.22
CA LEU A 35 8.74 20.72 44.16
C LEU A 35 9.81 21.77 44.51
N GLU A 36 10.62 21.50 45.51
CA GLU A 36 11.76 22.30 45.95
C GLU A 36 12.79 22.41 44.83
N LEU A 37 13.15 21.28 44.20
CA LEU A 37 14.00 21.27 43.01
C LEU A 37 13.42 22.13 41.88
N ALA A 38 12.11 22.04 41.61
CA ALA A 38 11.47 22.86 40.58
C ALA A 38 11.51 24.36 40.92
N ALA A 39 11.31 24.72 42.19
CA ALA A 39 11.40 26.09 42.67
C ALA A 39 12.83 26.65 42.57
N ASP A 40 13.84 25.89 42.97
CA ASP A 40 15.26 26.28 42.85
C ASP A 40 15.71 26.43 41.40
N MET A 41 15.20 25.57 40.51
CA MET A 41 15.48 25.68 39.08
C MET A 41 15.01 27.02 38.49
N ILE A 42 13.93 27.61 39.00
CA ILE A 42 13.37 28.88 38.49
C ILE A 42 13.64 30.08 39.41
N ARG A 43 14.49 29.91 40.44
CA ARG A 43 14.82 30.95 41.42
C ARG A 43 15.41 32.18 40.72
N PRO A 44 15.04 33.43 41.11
CA PRO A 44 15.47 34.64 40.39
C PRO A 44 17.00 34.85 40.32
N ASP A 45 17.74 34.34 41.30
CA ASP A 45 19.20 34.38 41.40
C ASP A 45 19.89 33.20 40.71
N ASN A 46 19.15 32.23 40.14
CA ASN A 46 19.72 31.12 39.37
C ASN A 46 19.88 31.52 37.89
N PRO A 47 21.11 31.82 37.43
CA PRO A 47 21.30 32.31 36.06
C PRO A 47 21.30 31.17 35.03
N LEU A 48 21.38 29.90 35.44
CA LEU A 48 21.61 28.79 34.52
C LEU A 48 20.36 28.45 33.71
N THR A 49 19.23 28.25 34.38
CA THR A 49 17.97 27.86 33.74
C THR A 49 17.53 28.82 32.64
N PRO A 50 17.48 30.16 32.86
CA PRO A 50 17.07 31.07 31.79
C PRO A 50 18.10 31.12 30.65
N ARG A 51 19.41 31.04 30.93
CA ARG A 51 20.44 30.98 29.87
C ARG A 51 20.31 29.72 29.02
N VAL A 52 20.11 28.56 29.64
CA VAL A 52 19.93 27.28 28.93
C VAL A 52 18.65 27.31 28.09
N ALA A 53 17.54 27.79 28.65
CA ALA A 53 16.27 27.89 27.95
C ALA A 53 16.36 28.83 26.73
N VAL A 54 16.92 30.03 26.92
CA VAL A 54 17.16 30.99 25.83
C VAL A 54 18.06 30.41 24.75
N ASN A 55 19.15 29.73 25.13
CA ASN A 55 20.07 29.15 24.16
C ASN A 55 19.43 28.04 23.32
N ARG A 56 18.53 27.24 23.91
CA ARG A 56 17.74 26.24 23.18
C ARG A 56 16.75 26.88 22.21
N LEU A 57 16.02 27.91 22.64
CA LEU A 57 15.11 28.66 21.76
C LEU A 57 15.88 29.35 20.63
N TRP A 58 17.01 29.96 20.94
CA TRP A 58 17.92 30.53 19.96
C TRP A 58 18.42 29.48 18.97
N HIS A 59 18.83 28.29 19.45
CA HIS A 59 19.25 27.19 18.58
C HIS A 59 18.14 26.75 17.61
N HIS A 60 16.90 26.64 18.06
CA HIS A 60 15.79 26.28 17.16
C HIS A 60 15.46 27.36 16.12
N VAL A 61 15.65 28.64 16.47
CA VAL A 61 15.39 29.77 15.55
C VAL A 61 16.54 29.95 14.55
N PHE A 62 17.78 29.98 15.03
CA PHE A 62 18.98 30.30 14.23
C PHE A 62 19.78 29.07 13.77
N GLY A 63 19.40 27.86 14.16
CA GLY A 63 20.10 26.61 13.81
C GLY A 63 21.37 26.30 14.63
N ARG A 64 21.93 27.28 15.36
CA ARG A 64 23.09 27.12 16.25
C ARG A 64 22.87 27.96 17.51
N GLY A 65 23.03 27.35 18.69
CA GLY A 65 23.01 28.09 19.96
C GLY A 65 24.11 29.16 20.04
N ILE A 66 23.90 30.18 20.88
CA ILE A 66 24.95 31.13 21.27
C ILE A 66 26.08 30.35 21.95
N VAL A 67 25.72 29.41 22.82
CA VAL A 67 26.56 28.30 23.28
C VAL A 67 26.32 27.11 22.35
N ALA A 68 27.35 26.65 21.66
CA ALA A 68 27.21 25.61 20.63
C ALA A 68 26.82 24.25 21.21
N THR A 69 27.33 23.93 22.40
CA THR A 69 27.01 22.75 23.18
C THR A 69 25.71 22.95 23.93
N THR A 70 24.58 22.75 23.25
CA THR A 70 23.23 23.06 23.76
C THR A 70 22.88 22.37 25.07
N ASP A 71 23.47 21.20 25.35
CA ASP A 71 23.27 20.42 26.58
C ASP A 71 24.42 20.54 27.60
N ASN A 72 25.48 21.30 27.30
CA ASN A 72 26.63 21.42 28.21
C ASN A 72 27.13 22.86 28.30
N PHE A 73 26.78 23.51 29.41
CA PHE A 73 27.24 24.86 29.79
C PHE A 73 28.42 24.83 30.78
N GLY A 74 28.91 23.63 31.12
CA GLY A 74 30.00 23.43 32.06
C GLY A 74 31.38 23.62 31.40
N ARG A 75 32.43 23.27 32.15
CA ARG A 75 33.84 23.41 31.70
C ARG A 75 34.19 22.63 30.44
N LEU A 76 33.48 21.53 30.19
CA LEU A 76 33.64 20.70 28.99
C LEU A 76 32.78 21.19 27.80
N GLY A 77 31.96 22.22 28.00
CA GLY A 77 31.17 22.87 26.96
C GLY A 77 31.91 24.02 26.29
N GLU A 78 31.32 24.56 25.22
CA GLU A 78 31.82 25.76 24.54
C GLU A 78 31.41 27.05 25.26
N LYS A 79 32.24 28.09 25.14
CA LYS A 79 31.88 29.44 25.61
C LYS A 79 30.85 30.09 24.68
N PRO A 80 29.95 30.95 25.20
CA PRO A 80 29.00 31.68 24.37
C PRO A 80 29.73 32.60 23.37
N THR A 81 29.26 32.64 22.13
CA THR A 81 29.78 33.59 21.12
C THR A 81 29.46 35.04 21.49
N HIS A 82 28.30 35.27 22.10
CA HIS A 82 27.81 36.59 22.51
C HIS A 82 27.32 36.56 23.97
N PRO A 83 28.22 36.56 24.98
CA PRO A 83 27.84 36.42 26.39
C PRO A 83 26.86 37.51 26.86
N LYS A 84 27.12 38.78 26.49
CA LYS A 84 26.25 39.91 26.87
C LYS A 84 24.85 39.79 26.27
N LEU A 85 24.75 39.27 25.03
CA LEU A 85 23.46 39.03 24.38
C LEU A 85 22.69 37.91 25.08
N LEU A 86 23.37 36.80 25.41
CA LEU A 86 22.76 35.70 26.16
C LEU A 86 22.20 36.18 27.51
N ASP A 87 22.95 37.00 28.23
CA ASP A 87 22.53 37.57 29.53
C ASP A 87 21.37 38.56 29.39
N TYR A 88 21.37 39.37 28.32
CA TYR A 88 20.26 40.25 28.00
C TYR A 88 18.98 39.45 27.73
N LEU A 89 19.05 38.44 26.88
CA LEU A 89 17.90 37.61 26.50
C LEU A 89 17.40 36.78 27.69
N ALA A 90 18.29 36.22 28.53
CA ALA A 90 17.94 35.48 29.74
C ALA A 90 17.16 36.35 30.75
N ARG A 91 17.61 37.60 30.97
CA ARG A 91 16.87 38.57 31.79
C ARG A 91 15.55 39.00 31.16
N ARG A 92 15.50 39.18 29.84
CA ARG A 92 14.26 39.52 29.14
C ARG A 92 13.23 38.40 29.23
N PHE A 93 13.67 37.14 29.10
CA PHE A 93 12.81 35.96 29.15
C PHE A 93 12.18 35.75 30.54
N THR A 94 12.94 35.98 31.61
CA THR A 94 12.43 35.90 32.98
C THR A 94 11.50 37.06 33.31
N THR A 95 11.85 38.29 32.94
CA THR A 95 11.01 39.48 33.16
C THR A 95 9.73 39.51 32.31
N SER A 96 9.66 38.76 31.20
CA SER A 96 8.43 38.54 30.42
C SER A 96 7.57 37.37 30.93
N GLY A 97 7.81 36.89 32.16
CA GLY A 97 7.05 35.77 32.71
C GLY A 97 7.31 34.45 31.97
N TRP A 98 8.52 34.24 31.46
CA TRP A 98 8.92 33.01 30.74
C TRP A 98 8.13 32.77 29.44
N SER A 99 7.61 33.83 28.82
CA SER A 99 6.83 33.73 27.58
C SER A 99 7.69 33.32 26.39
N VAL A 100 7.59 32.03 26.01
CA VAL A 100 8.27 31.47 24.83
C VAL A 100 7.85 32.20 23.55
N LYS A 101 6.56 32.55 23.41
CA LYS A 101 6.04 33.23 22.23
C LYS A 101 6.62 34.64 22.08
N GLU A 102 6.73 35.40 23.17
CA GLU A 102 7.32 36.74 23.12
C GLU A 102 8.80 36.69 22.77
N LEU A 103 9.56 35.75 23.34
CA LEU A 103 10.97 35.60 23.01
C LEU A 103 11.13 35.19 21.54
N ILE A 104 10.38 34.19 21.05
CA ILE A 104 10.42 33.82 19.63
C ILE A 104 10.08 35.02 18.74
N ARG A 105 9.03 35.79 19.07
CA ARG A 105 8.67 37.01 18.33
C ARG A 105 9.84 37.98 18.26
N LEU A 106 10.46 38.29 19.40
CA LEU A 106 11.64 39.16 19.48
C LEU A 106 12.75 38.67 18.54
N LEU A 107 13.06 37.37 18.58
CA LEU A 107 14.11 36.78 17.74
C LEU A 107 13.76 36.87 16.25
N VAL A 108 12.55 36.46 15.83
CA VAL A 108 12.19 36.41 14.40
C VAL A 108 11.93 37.79 13.79
N THR A 109 11.66 38.82 14.59
CA THR A 109 11.55 40.20 14.10
C THR A 109 12.88 40.95 14.07
N SER A 110 13.97 40.35 14.57
CA SER A 110 15.30 40.97 14.54
C SER A 110 15.81 41.17 13.12
N GLU A 111 16.70 42.14 12.92
CA GLU A 111 17.42 42.31 11.65
C GLU A 111 18.25 41.06 11.34
N THR A 112 18.91 40.50 12.35
CA THR A 112 19.74 39.29 12.24
C THR A 112 18.96 38.09 11.70
N PHE A 113 17.70 37.88 12.13
CA PHE A 113 16.88 36.78 11.61
C PHE A 113 16.36 37.05 10.20
N ARG A 114 16.09 38.32 9.86
CA ARG A 114 15.54 38.72 8.55
C ARG A 114 16.63 38.94 7.48
N ALA A 115 17.91 38.80 7.83
CA ALA A 115 19.01 38.86 6.89
C ALA A 115 18.92 37.75 5.84
N GLY A 116 19.40 38.01 4.62
CA GLY A 116 19.50 36.98 3.58
C GLY A 116 20.58 35.94 3.89
N HIS A 117 20.49 34.75 3.27
CA HIS A 117 21.49 33.68 3.44
C HIS A 117 22.77 33.89 2.61
N GLN A 118 22.78 34.81 1.64
CA GLN A 118 23.92 35.06 0.78
C GLN A 118 25.01 35.83 1.54
N ALA A 119 26.14 35.17 1.79
CA ALA A 119 27.30 35.79 2.41
C ALA A 119 28.14 36.58 1.40
N SER A 120 28.68 37.73 1.82
CA SER A 120 29.71 38.43 1.05
C SER A 120 31.05 37.70 1.14
N ALA A 121 31.93 37.87 0.15
CA ALA A 121 33.26 37.26 0.16
C ALA A 121 34.04 37.60 1.45
N ARG A 122 33.97 38.86 1.88
CA ARG A 122 34.58 39.34 3.13
C ARG A 122 34.00 38.67 4.38
N ALA A 123 32.69 38.45 4.43
CA ALA A 123 32.06 37.79 5.57
C ALA A 123 32.53 36.32 5.68
N THR A 124 32.60 35.62 4.55
CA THR A 124 33.09 34.24 4.47
C THR A 124 34.56 34.13 4.87
N GLU A 125 35.39 35.11 4.52
CA GLU A 125 36.81 35.15 4.89
C GLU A 125 37.02 35.39 6.40
N ILE A 126 36.32 36.37 6.98
CA ILE A 126 36.47 36.76 8.39
C ILE A 126 35.88 35.71 9.34
N ASP A 127 34.70 35.17 9.01
CA ASP A 127 33.98 34.23 9.85
C ASP A 127 33.28 33.16 9.00
N PRO A 128 34.06 32.17 8.50
CA PRO A 128 33.53 31.09 7.66
C PRO A 128 32.42 30.29 8.36
N ALA A 129 32.45 30.22 9.69
CA ALA A 129 31.48 29.50 10.50
C ALA A 129 30.21 30.32 10.80
N ASN A 130 30.15 31.58 10.36
CA ASN A 130 29.06 32.54 10.58
C ASN A 130 28.66 32.70 12.07
N ARG A 131 29.64 32.63 12.98
CA ARG A 131 29.45 32.82 14.43
C ARG A 131 28.93 34.21 14.79
N LEU A 132 29.26 35.22 14.00
CA LEU A 132 28.87 36.64 14.11
C LEU A 132 27.53 36.95 13.43
N LEU A 133 26.94 35.98 12.71
CA LEU A 133 25.59 36.07 12.13
C LEU A 133 25.45 37.19 11.10
N SER A 134 26.42 37.30 10.21
CA SER A 134 26.40 38.27 9.10
C SER A 134 25.35 37.96 8.03
N HIS A 135 24.87 36.72 7.98
CA HIS A 135 23.87 36.21 7.04
C HIS A 135 23.04 35.10 7.71
N ALA A 136 21.86 34.79 7.16
CA ALA A 136 21.04 33.69 7.64
C ALA A 136 21.71 32.33 7.41
N ARG A 137 21.48 31.39 8.34
CA ARG A 137 21.98 30.02 8.24
C ARG A 137 20.97 29.16 7.51
N VAL A 138 21.39 28.62 6.37
CA VAL A 138 20.63 27.56 5.69
C VAL A 138 20.59 26.33 6.59
N ARG A 139 19.39 25.88 6.96
CA ARG A 139 19.20 24.74 7.88
C ARG A 139 18.21 23.74 7.31
N ARG A 140 18.50 22.46 7.49
CA ARG A 140 17.58 21.39 7.11
C ARG A 140 16.38 21.36 8.06
N LEU A 141 15.20 21.06 7.51
CA LEU A 141 14.00 20.77 8.28
C LEU A 141 14.19 19.48 9.08
N GLU A 142 13.62 19.45 10.29
CA GLU A 142 13.55 18.25 11.12
C GLU A 142 12.49 17.28 10.55
N ALA A 143 12.58 15.99 10.89
CA ALA A 143 11.68 14.93 10.40
C ALA A 143 10.18 15.31 10.41
N GLU A 144 9.71 15.83 11.53
CA GLU A 144 8.33 16.25 11.75
C GLU A 144 7.96 17.41 10.82
N ALA A 145 8.87 18.36 10.62
CA ALA A 145 8.65 19.51 9.75
C ALA A 145 8.67 19.10 8.27
N ILE A 146 9.50 18.13 7.88
CA ILE A 146 9.49 17.57 6.51
C ILE A 146 8.15 16.90 6.23
N ARG A 147 7.68 16.05 7.15
CA ARG A 147 6.37 15.38 7.03
C ARG A 147 5.22 16.40 7.01
N ASP A 148 5.24 17.38 7.90
CA ASP A 148 4.22 18.42 7.96
C ASP A 148 4.24 19.32 6.72
N ALA A 149 5.41 19.62 6.14
CA ALA A 149 5.54 20.35 4.88
C ALA A 149 4.90 19.58 3.72
N LEU A 150 5.14 18.27 3.62
CA LEU A 150 4.49 17.41 2.61
C LEU A 150 2.95 17.42 2.71
N LEU A 151 2.41 17.45 3.93
CA LEU A 151 0.97 17.58 4.17
C LEU A 151 0.47 19.02 3.92
N SER A 152 1.29 20.02 4.20
CA SER A 152 0.94 21.43 4.05
C SER A 152 0.81 21.81 2.58
N VAL A 153 1.78 21.43 1.73
CA VAL A 153 1.74 21.78 0.30
C VAL A 153 0.57 21.14 -0.44
N THR A 154 -0.01 20.07 0.11
CA THR A 154 -1.20 19.41 -0.43
C THR A 154 -2.52 19.98 0.12
N GLY A 155 -2.46 20.92 1.08
CA GLY A 155 -3.64 21.42 1.80
C GLY A 155 -4.30 20.36 2.70
N ARG A 156 -3.60 19.26 3.00
CA ARG A 156 -4.14 18.15 3.80
C ARG A 156 -3.77 18.26 5.27
N LEU A 157 -2.78 19.07 5.62
CA LEU A 157 -2.34 19.23 7.00
C LEU A 157 -3.51 19.70 7.87
N ARG A 158 -3.79 18.93 8.92
CA ARG A 158 -4.75 19.30 9.96
C ARG A 158 -4.02 19.92 11.15
N ASP A 159 -4.44 21.12 11.52
CA ASP A 159 -3.86 21.96 12.57
C ASP A 159 -4.61 21.91 13.90
N ASP A 160 -5.67 21.10 13.99
CA ASP A 160 -6.45 20.94 15.21
C ASP A 160 -5.57 20.55 16.41
N MET A 161 -5.72 21.28 17.51
CA MET A 161 -4.93 21.09 18.72
C MET A 161 -5.54 20.04 19.66
N TYR A 162 -4.68 19.42 20.48
CA TYR A 162 -5.05 18.47 21.55
C TYR A 162 -5.64 17.14 21.04
N GLY A 163 -6.15 16.30 21.94
CA GLY A 163 -6.72 14.99 21.58
C GLY A 163 -5.71 13.84 21.50
N PRO A 164 -6.19 12.62 21.21
CA PRO A 164 -5.37 11.42 21.29
C PRO A 164 -4.32 11.31 20.16
N PRO A 165 -3.24 10.54 20.38
CA PRO A 165 -2.20 10.35 19.39
C PRO A 165 -2.68 9.48 18.21
N VAL A 166 -2.23 9.85 17.01
CA VAL A 166 -2.64 9.24 15.73
C VAL A 166 -1.55 8.36 15.12
N THR A 167 -1.90 7.59 14.09
CA THR A 167 -0.95 6.83 13.26
C THR A 167 -0.22 7.75 12.25
N GLY A 168 0.92 7.28 11.73
CA GLY A 168 1.78 8.06 10.82
C GLY A 168 1.16 8.43 9.47
N ASP A 169 0.11 7.73 9.04
CA ASP A 169 -0.68 8.01 7.84
C ASP A 169 -1.75 9.12 8.03
N SER A 170 -1.95 9.57 9.26
CA SER A 170 -2.93 10.62 9.59
C SER A 170 -2.51 11.99 9.06
N PRO A 171 -3.43 12.83 8.55
CA PRO A 171 -3.10 14.19 8.11
C PRO A 171 -2.79 15.18 9.25
N ARG A 172 -2.84 14.78 10.52
CA ARG A 172 -2.49 15.68 11.64
C ARG A 172 -0.99 15.97 11.69
N ARG A 173 -0.65 17.12 12.29
CA ARG A 173 0.73 17.50 12.60
C ARG A 173 1.50 16.35 13.26
N SER A 174 2.76 16.21 12.87
CA SER A 174 3.64 15.11 13.26
C SER A 174 3.87 15.02 14.76
N VAL A 175 3.71 16.13 15.49
CA VAL A 175 3.73 16.16 16.97
C VAL A 175 2.67 15.26 17.63
N TYR A 176 1.57 14.95 16.91
CA TYR A 176 0.52 14.05 17.39
C TYR A 176 0.71 12.60 16.92
N VAL A 177 1.74 12.31 16.11
CA VAL A 177 2.03 10.93 15.67
C VAL A 177 2.50 10.13 16.88
N ARG A 178 1.90 8.95 17.05
CA ARG A 178 2.13 8.08 18.20
C ARG A 178 3.56 7.55 18.18
N VAL A 179 4.30 7.83 19.26
CA VAL A 179 5.63 7.26 19.49
C VAL A 179 5.51 5.93 20.24
N LYS A 180 5.87 4.82 19.60
CA LYS A 180 6.02 3.51 20.26
C LYS A 180 7.50 3.21 20.38
N ARG A 181 8.05 3.16 21.60
CA ARG A 181 9.51 3.06 21.84
C ARG A 181 10.22 1.94 21.06
N ASN A 182 9.54 0.81 20.84
CA ASN A 182 10.10 -0.37 20.16
C ASN A 182 9.60 -0.51 18.69
N ASN A 183 8.89 0.48 18.17
CA ASN A 183 8.36 0.49 16.80
C ASN A 183 8.15 1.94 16.35
N LEU A 184 9.26 2.64 16.10
CA LEU A 184 9.25 4.03 15.65
C LEU A 184 8.67 4.15 14.24
N ASP A 185 8.14 5.32 13.92
CA ASP A 185 7.66 5.60 12.57
C ASP A 185 8.83 5.56 11.56
N PRO A 186 8.77 4.73 10.50
CA PRO A 186 9.88 4.59 9.56
C PRO A 186 10.24 5.88 8.84
N PHE A 187 9.23 6.69 8.48
CA PHE A 187 9.44 7.96 7.80
C PHE A 187 10.08 8.97 8.74
N LEU A 188 9.63 9.09 9.98
CA LEU A 188 10.29 10.01 10.91
C LEU A 188 11.73 9.56 11.24
N SER A 189 11.94 8.25 11.41
CA SER A 189 13.25 7.68 11.73
C SER A 189 14.29 7.96 10.65
N ILE A 190 13.94 7.83 9.36
CA ILE A 190 14.89 8.06 8.27
C ILE A 190 15.36 9.52 8.19
N PHE A 191 14.55 10.47 8.68
CA PHE A 191 14.86 11.90 8.75
C PHE A 191 15.41 12.32 10.12
N ASP A 192 16.09 11.42 10.83
CA ASP A 192 16.82 11.67 12.08
C ASP A 192 15.91 12.11 13.26
N ALA A 193 14.66 11.63 13.31
CA ALA A 193 13.80 11.86 14.48
C ALA A 193 14.45 11.28 15.76
N PRO A 194 14.50 12.04 16.87
CA PRO A 194 15.13 11.56 18.11
C PRO A 194 14.49 10.29 18.66
N GLU A 195 15.33 9.32 18.99
CA GLU A 195 14.86 8.12 19.66
C GLU A 195 14.47 8.41 21.13
N PRO A 196 13.31 7.93 21.61
CA PRO A 196 12.74 8.29 22.91
C PRO A 196 13.37 7.52 24.10
N HIS A 197 14.68 7.25 24.03
CA HIS A 197 15.45 6.61 25.10
C HIS A 197 16.44 7.57 25.78
N THR A 198 16.71 8.73 25.16
CA THR A 198 17.62 9.75 25.70
C THR A 198 17.14 11.16 25.35
N THR A 199 17.56 12.16 26.12
CA THR A 199 17.32 13.57 25.82
C THR A 199 18.28 14.07 24.75
N ARG A 200 17.79 14.86 23.80
CA ARG A 200 18.58 15.48 22.74
C ARG A 200 18.34 16.99 22.70
N GLY A 201 19.33 17.80 23.07
CA GLY A 201 19.25 19.26 22.97
C GLY A 201 19.70 19.84 21.63
N ARG A 202 20.38 19.03 20.81
CA ARG A 202 20.61 19.28 19.38
C ARG A 202 20.36 17.98 18.64
N ARG A 203 19.58 18.06 17.56
CA ARG A 203 19.29 16.90 16.72
C ARG A 203 20.46 16.62 15.78
N ASP A 204 20.67 15.34 15.51
CA ASP A 204 21.63 14.91 14.50
C ASP A 204 21.08 15.28 13.11
N THR A 205 21.98 15.55 12.17
CA THR A 205 21.60 15.83 10.78
C THR A 205 22.49 15.00 9.90
N THR A 206 21.97 13.88 9.41
CA THR A 206 22.69 13.04 8.46
C THR A 206 22.43 13.52 7.02
N ASN A 207 23.31 13.19 6.10
CA ASN A 207 23.09 13.43 4.68
C ASN A 207 23.42 12.13 3.94
N VAL A 208 22.45 11.22 3.96
CA VAL A 208 22.60 9.86 3.44
C VAL A 208 21.72 9.67 2.20
N PRO A 209 22.17 8.92 1.18
CA PRO A 209 21.39 8.69 -0.04
C PRO A 209 20.00 8.09 0.22
N THR A 210 19.83 7.33 1.30
CA THR A 210 18.56 6.73 1.70
C THR A 210 17.46 7.75 1.98
N GLN A 211 17.80 8.95 2.48
CA GLN A 211 16.83 10.04 2.69
C GLN A 211 16.32 10.59 1.36
N SER A 212 17.21 10.83 0.40
CA SER A 212 16.82 11.26 -0.96
C SER A 212 16.01 10.17 -1.67
N LEU A 213 16.41 8.90 -1.55
CA LEU A 213 15.66 7.77 -2.10
C LEU A 213 14.28 7.61 -1.45
N THR A 214 14.12 7.98 -0.17
CA THR A 214 12.83 8.02 0.49
C THR A 214 11.94 9.10 -0.12
N LEU A 215 12.43 10.33 -0.32
CA LEU A 215 11.66 11.39 -1.01
C LEU A 215 11.28 10.99 -2.45
N LEU A 216 12.09 10.16 -3.10
CA LEU A 216 11.80 9.70 -4.45
C LEU A 216 10.81 8.53 -4.50
N ASN A 217 10.86 7.59 -3.55
CA ASN A 217 10.19 6.30 -3.70
C ASN A 217 9.15 5.97 -2.63
N ASP A 218 9.09 6.74 -1.54
CA ASP A 218 8.17 6.42 -0.45
C ASP A 218 6.71 6.59 -0.91
N PRO A 219 5.83 5.58 -0.71
CA PRO A 219 4.42 5.66 -1.09
C PRO A 219 3.68 6.87 -0.49
N PHE A 220 4.04 7.30 0.72
CA PHE A 220 3.50 8.51 1.34
C PHE A 220 3.87 9.75 0.54
N VAL A 221 5.13 9.92 0.17
CA VAL A 221 5.62 11.07 -0.61
C VAL A 221 5.00 11.10 -2.00
N ILE A 222 5.01 9.95 -2.67
CA ILE A 222 4.38 9.75 -3.97
C ILE A 222 2.88 10.07 -3.90
N GLY A 223 2.21 9.67 -2.82
CA GLY A 223 0.81 9.96 -2.55
C GLY A 223 0.56 11.45 -2.33
N GLN A 224 1.45 12.17 -1.63
CA GLN A 224 1.35 13.62 -1.47
C GLN A 224 1.56 14.35 -2.80
N ALA A 225 2.53 13.93 -3.62
CA ALA A 225 2.73 14.50 -4.96
C ALA A 225 1.46 14.38 -5.84
N GLY A 226 0.80 13.22 -5.79
CA GLY A 226 -0.46 13.01 -6.51
C GLY A 226 -1.63 13.83 -5.95
N ALA A 227 -1.71 14.00 -4.62
CA ALA A 227 -2.72 14.86 -4.02
C ALA A 227 -2.50 16.34 -4.35
N TRP A 228 -1.25 16.78 -4.39
CA TRP A 228 -0.87 18.15 -4.71
C TRP A 228 -1.23 18.49 -6.16
N SER A 229 -0.83 17.64 -7.11
CA SER A 229 -1.15 17.86 -8.53
C SER A 229 -2.66 17.88 -8.79
N ALA A 230 -3.41 16.99 -8.15
CA ALA A 230 -4.86 16.97 -8.24
C ALA A 230 -5.52 18.22 -7.63
N ALA A 231 -4.94 18.81 -6.57
CA ALA A 231 -5.43 20.07 -6.01
C ALA A 231 -5.20 21.22 -7.00
N VAL A 232 -3.96 21.36 -7.52
CA VAL A 232 -3.58 22.42 -8.47
C VAL A 232 -4.38 22.36 -9.76
N LEU A 233 -4.65 21.16 -10.29
CA LEU A 233 -5.44 20.98 -11.52
C LEU A 233 -6.94 21.24 -11.34
N ARG A 234 -7.46 21.13 -10.11
CA ARG A 234 -8.87 21.44 -9.81
C ARG A 234 -9.11 22.93 -9.52
N ASP A 235 -8.06 23.67 -9.20
CA ASP A 235 -8.15 25.10 -8.98
C ASP A 235 -8.41 25.84 -10.30
N ARG A 236 -9.63 26.34 -10.45
CA ARG A 236 -10.07 27.07 -11.65
C ARG A 236 -9.50 28.48 -11.75
N SER A 237 -8.92 29.01 -10.68
CA SER A 237 -8.24 30.32 -10.69
C SER A 237 -6.90 30.28 -11.42
N LEU A 238 -6.28 29.09 -11.50
CA LEU A 238 -5.05 28.85 -12.23
C LEU A 238 -5.39 28.46 -13.67
N VAL A 239 -5.39 29.43 -14.58
CA VAL A 239 -5.90 29.23 -15.95
C VAL A 239 -4.88 28.52 -16.84
N ASP A 240 -3.60 28.86 -16.73
CA ASP A 240 -2.53 28.31 -17.55
C ASP A 240 -1.46 27.55 -16.73
N ASP A 241 -0.58 26.83 -17.44
CA ASP A 241 0.45 26.01 -16.81
C ASP A 241 1.54 26.85 -16.13
N ALA A 242 1.82 28.07 -16.61
CA ALA A 242 2.77 28.97 -15.98
C ALA A 242 2.28 29.47 -14.62
N GLN A 243 0.99 29.81 -14.50
CA GLN A 243 0.35 30.17 -13.24
C GLN A 243 0.36 29.02 -12.25
N ARG A 244 0.09 27.79 -12.71
CA ARG A 244 0.19 26.58 -11.87
C ARG A 244 1.61 26.37 -11.35
N VAL A 245 2.62 26.51 -12.20
CA VAL A 245 4.04 26.45 -11.78
C VAL A 245 4.35 27.54 -10.74
N ARG A 246 3.99 28.80 -11.01
CA ARG A 246 4.23 29.91 -10.08
C ARG A 246 3.56 29.68 -8.72
N HIS A 247 2.33 29.19 -8.72
CA HIS A 247 1.61 28.83 -7.50
C HIS A 247 2.32 27.72 -6.72
N MET A 248 2.74 26.64 -7.39
CA MET A 248 3.42 25.52 -6.73
C MET A 248 4.77 25.94 -6.12
N PHE A 249 5.53 26.81 -6.80
CA PHE A 249 6.78 27.37 -6.26
C PHE A 249 6.54 28.21 -5.01
N LEU A 250 5.52 29.07 -5.00
CA LEU A 250 5.16 29.86 -3.83
C LEU A 250 4.76 28.98 -2.64
N VAL A 251 3.98 27.94 -2.89
CA VAL A 251 3.54 27.00 -1.83
C VAL A 251 4.68 26.16 -1.29
N ALA A 252 5.62 25.72 -2.15
CA ALA A 252 6.71 24.84 -1.74
C ALA A 252 7.92 25.58 -1.15
N PHE A 253 8.27 26.74 -1.70
CA PHE A 253 9.52 27.44 -1.38
C PHE A 253 9.31 28.85 -0.82
N GLY A 254 8.06 29.33 -0.75
CA GLY A 254 7.76 30.68 -0.25
C GLY A 254 8.21 31.82 -1.17
N ARG A 255 8.56 31.52 -2.43
CA ARG A 255 9.02 32.49 -3.43
C ARG A 255 8.51 32.15 -4.83
N PRO A 256 8.40 33.12 -5.75
CA PRO A 256 8.17 32.80 -7.16
C PRO A 256 9.37 32.07 -7.78
N PRO A 257 9.16 31.31 -8.87
CA PRO A 257 10.26 30.77 -9.67
C PRO A 257 11.01 31.91 -10.36
N SER A 258 12.31 31.72 -10.58
CA SER A 258 13.05 32.55 -11.54
C SER A 258 12.56 32.30 -12.98
N GLU A 259 12.93 33.17 -13.92
CA GLU A 259 12.57 32.99 -15.34
C GLU A 259 13.15 31.69 -15.92
N ASP A 260 14.34 31.27 -15.47
CA ASP A 260 14.95 29.99 -15.87
C ASP A 260 14.22 28.79 -15.26
N GLU A 261 13.86 28.87 -13.97
CA GLU A 261 13.10 27.82 -13.29
C GLU A 261 11.71 27.65 -13.92
N LEU A 262 11.04 28.75 -14.26
CA LEU A 262 9.75 28.72 -14.94
C LEU A 262 9.87 28.08 -16.31
N ARG A 263 10.84 28.52 -17.14
CA ARG A 263 11.06 27.97 -18.48
C ARG A 263 11.39 26.48 -18.46
N HIS A 264 12.28 26.04 -17.57
CA HIS A 264 12.61 24.62 -17.45
C HIS A 264 11.43 23.80 -16.91
N SER A 265 10.62 24.36 -16.01
CA SER A 265 9.42 23.69 -15.49
C SER A 265 8.36 23.49 -16.57
N THR A 266 8.07 24.50 -17.38
CA THR A 266 7.12 24.40 -18.49
C THR A 266 7.63 23.43 -19.56
N GLN A 267 8.91 23.52 -19.92
CA GLN A 267 9.52 22.58 -20.86
C GLN A 267 9.43 21.12 -20.37
N PHE A 268 9.71 20.89 -19.08
CA PHE A 268 9.59 19.55 -18.48
C PHE A 268 8.16 19.01 -18.59
N ILE A 269 7.14 19.84 -18.32
CA ILE A 269 5.73 19.46 -18.45
C ILE A 269 5.38 19.10 -19.90
N ASP A 270 5.86 19.90 -20.86
CA ASP A 270 5.63 19.68 -22.29
C ASP A 270 6.31 18.40 -22.82
N ASP A 271 7.56 18.17 -22.42
CA ASP A 271 8.32 16.97 -22.77
C ASP A 271 7.67 15.71 -22.19
N MET A 272 7.28 15.77 -20.91
CA MET A 272 6.53 14.71 -20.25
C MET A 272 5.20 14.45 -20.97
N GLY A 273 4.50 15.51 -21.39
CA GLY A 273 3.25 15.42 -22.16
C GLY A 273 3.45 14.75 -23.51
N THR A 274 4.51 15.10 -24.23
CA THR A 274 4.86 14.52 -25.54
C THR A 274 5.26 13.06 -25.41
N ASN A 275 6.13 12.74 -24.45
CA ASN A 275 6.51 11.35 -24.17
C ASN A 275 5.30 10.50 -23.77
N THR A 276 4.42 11.06 -22.93
CA THR A 276 3.17 10.42 -22.51
C THR A 276 2.25 10.11 -23.70
N ARG A 277 2.04 11.07 -24.61
CA ARG A 277 1.26 10.83 -25.85
C ARG A 277 1.89 9.74 -26.71
N ARG A 278 3.22 9.76 -26.88
CA ARG A 278 3.97 8.74 -27.63
C ARG A 278 3.79 7.35 -27.02
N LEU A 279 3.98 7.21 -25.71
CA LEU A 279 3.84 5.93 -25.00
C LEU A 279 2.39 5.42 -25.03
N THR A 280 1.40 6.32 -24.88
CA THR A 280 -0.02 5.96 -24.98
C THR A 280 -0.37 5.43 -26.36
N LYS A 281 0.12 6.08 -27.42
CA LYS A 281 -0.09 5.64 -28.79
C LYS A 281 0.57 4.29 -29.04
N ALA A 282 1.82 4.11 -28.64
CA ALA A 282 2.53 2.84 -28.77
C ALA A 282 1.83 1.69 -28.02
N ALA A 283 1.34 1.98 -26.81
CA ALA A 283 0.54 1.07 -26.01
C ALA A 283 -0.74 0.63 -26.75
N ALA A 284 -1.52 1.58 -27.26
CA ALA A 284 -2.74 1.30 -28.01
C ALA A 284 -2.48 0.53 -29.31
N ASP A 285 -1.38 0.82 -30.01
CA ASP A 285 -0.97 0.11 -31.22
C ASP A 285 -0.60 -1.34 -30.92
N LEU A 286 0.13 -1.59 -29.83
CA LEU A 286 0.46 -2.94 -29.38
C LEU A 286 -0.78 -3.71 -28.92
N ASP A 287 -1.69 -3.06 -28.19
CA ASP A 287 -2.95 -3.68 -27.75
C ASP A 287 -3.83 -4.08 -28.95
N ARG A 288 -3.88 -3.26 -30.01
CA ARG A 288 -4.52 -3.61 -31.29
C ARG A 288 -3.83 -4.79 -31.97
N ARG A 289 -2.51 -4.78 -32.09
CA ARG A 289 -1.74 -5.90 -32.67
C ARG A 289 -1.98 -7.22 -31.93
N ILE A 290 -2.08 -7.19 -30.60
CA ILE A 290 -2.40 -8.36 -29.78
C ILE A 290 -3.83 -8.85 -30.09
N ALA A 291 -4.80 -7.94 -30.17
CA ALA A 291 -6.18 -8.27 -30.51
C ALA A 291 -6.29 -8.90 -31.91
N ASP A 292 -5.65 -8.30 -32.92
CA ASP A 292 -5.65 -8.79 -34.30
C ASP A 292 -4.97 -10.16 -34.41
N ALA A 293 -3.84 -10.36 -33.73
CA ALA A 293 -3.15 -11.65 -33.71
C ALA A 293 -3.97 -12.74 -32.98
N ARG A 294 -4.69 -12.39 -31.91
CA ARG A 294 -5.65 -13.30 -31.25
C ARG A 294 -6.85 -13.61 -32.15
N GLY A 295 -7.35 -12.64 -32.90
CA GLY A 295 -8.42 -12.86 -33.88
C GLY A 295 -7.99 -13.82 -34.99
N ARG A 296 -6.78 -13.65 -35.53
CA ARG A 296 -6.19 -14.62 -36.48
C ARG A 296 -6.04 -16.00 -35.88
N LEU A 297 -5.57 -16.09 -34.63
CA LEU A 297 -5.41 -17.36 -33.90
C LEU A 297 -6.77 -18.08 -33.74
N ALA A 298 -7.81 -17.35 -33.33
CA ALA A 298 -9.17 -17.85 -33.20
C ALA A 298 -9.72 -18.34 -34.56
N GLY A 299 -9.53 -17.56 -35.62
CA GLY A 299 -9.91 -17.95 -36.99
C GLY A 299 -9.22 -19.21 -37.52
N ILE A 300 -8.07 -19.60 -36.95
CA ILE A 300 -7.39 -20.87 -37.27
C ILE A 300 -7.92 -22.01 -36.39
N VAL A 301 -8.09 -21.75 -35.09
CA VAL A 301 -8.40 -22.76 -34.06
C VAL A 301 -9.86 -23.17 -34.08
N ASP A 302 -10.78 -22.21 -34.17
CA ASP A 302 -12.21 -22.44 -33.97
C ASP A 302 -12.84 -23.29 -35.09
N PRO A 303 -12.54 -23.10 -36.38
CA PRO A 303 -13.07 -23.99 -37.43
C PRO A 303 -12.60 -25.43 -37.29
N VAL A 304 -11.35 -25.64 -36.85
CA VAL A 304 -10.79 -26.98 -36.61
C VAL A 304 -11.44 -27.62 -35.39
N ARG A 305 -11.66 -26.84 -34.33
CA ARG A 305 -12.38 -27.26 -33.14
C ARG A 305 -13.82 -27.69 -33.49
N GLU A 306 -14.55 -26.90 -34.25
CA GLU A 306 -15.92 -27.24 -34.67
C GLU A 306 -15.98 -28.46 -35.59
N ARG A 307 -15.03 -28.62 -36.52
CA ARG A 307 -14.92 -29.82 -37.35
C ARG A 307 -14.71 -31.09 -36.52
N LEU A 308 -13.79 -31.06 -35.57
CA LEU A 308 -13.49 -32.18 -34.68
C LEU A 308 -14.67 -32.48 -33.73
N ARG A 309 -15.38 -31.43 -33.29
CA ARG A 309 -16.63 -31.52 -32.50
C ARG A 309 -17.73 -32.25 -33.28
N ALA A 310 -17.94 -31.86 -34.53
CA ALA A 310 -18.93 -32.46 -35.43
C ALA A 310 -18.59 -33.91 -35.83
N GLN A 311 -17.31 -34.24 -36.01
CA GLN A 311 -16.86 -35.61 -36.26
C GLN A 311 -17.11 -36.50 -35.05
N ALA A 312 -16.83 -36.02 -33.84
CA ALA A 312 -17.10 -36.75 -32.60
C ALA A 312 -18.62 -36.98 -32.38
N LYS A 313 -19.49 -36.08 -32.88
CA LYS A 313 -20.96 -36.24 -32.89
C LYS A 313 -21.47 -37.42 -33.73
N ARG A 314 -20.77 -37.78 -34.81
CA ARG A 314 -21.24 -38.79 -35.78
C ARG A 314 -20.87 -40.23 -35.42
N THR A 315 -19.81 -40.46 -34.64
CA THR A 315 -19.17 -41.79 -34.56
C THR A 315 -19.55 -42.63 -33.34
N ARG A 316 -20.28 -42.13 -32.34
CA ARG A 316 -20.54 -42.89 -31.10
C ARG A 316 -21.96 -42.70 -30.56
N GLY A 317 -22.71 -43.82 -30.50
CA GLY A 317 -24.08 -43.94 -29.96
C GLY A 317 -24.18 -43.99 -28.43
N ALA A 318 -25.42 -44.02 -27.95
CA ALA A 318 -25.91 -43.69 -26.60
C ALA A 318 -25.21 -44.35 -25.39
N THR A 319 -25.07 -43.59 -24.29
CA THR A 319 -24.66 -44.08 -22.94
C THR A 319 -25.07 -43.05 -21.85
N PRO A 320 -24.84 -43.34 -20.54
CA PRO A 320 -25.81 -43.23 -19.44
C PRO A 320 -26.16 -41.78 -19.05
N PRO A 321 -27.25 -41.56 -18.30
CA PRO A 321 -27.74 -40.22 -17.99
C PRO A 321 -26.70 -39.39 -17.22
N THR A 322 -26.34 -38.23 -17.79
CA THR A 322 -25.56 -37.19 -17.11
C THR A 322 -26.35 -36.71 -15.88
N PRO A 323 -25.73 -36.58 -14.70
CA PRO A 323 -26.42 -36.04 -13.54
C PRO A 323 -26.96 -34.65 -13.85
N ARG A 324 -28.22 -34.39 -13.50
CA ARG A 324 -28.86 -33.09 -13.71
C ARG A 324 -28.52 -32.17 -12.53
N PRO A 325 -27.82 -31.04 -12.76
CA PRO A 325 -27.61 -30.05 -11.70
C PRO A 325 -28.89 -29.28 -11.40
N ILE A 326 -28.95 -28.66 -10.22
CA ILE A 326 -30.02 -27.73 -9.85
C ILE A 326 -29.76 -26.31 -10.39
N ALA A 327 -28.50 -26.00 -10.70
CA ALA A 327 -28.09 -24.77 -11.35
C ALA A 327 -26.82 -24.98 -12.19
N ARG A 328 -26.75 -24.33 -13.34
CA ARG A 328 -25.58 -24.35 -14.22
C ARG A 328 -25.36 -23.00 -14.88
N TRP A 329 -24.12 -22.54 -14.86
CA TRP A 329 -23.69 -21.34 -15.55
C TRP A 329 -22.65 -21.70 -16.61
N GLU A 330 -22.96 -21.41 -17.87
CA GLU A 330 -22.10 -21.72 -19.03
C GLU A 330 -21.17 -20.55 -19.39
N PHE A 331 -21.49 -19.32 -18.97
CA PHE A 331 -20.66 -18.13 -19.18
C PHE A 331 -20.27 -17.82 -20.63
N GLU A 332 -20.98 -18.41 -21.61
CA GLU A 332 -20.78 -18.15 -23.03
C GLU A 332 -21.16 -16.70 -23.35
N ASP A 333 -22.38 -16.31 -23.00
CA ASP A 333 -22.96 -15.00 -23.33
C ASP A 333 -23.36 -14.17 -22.11
N ASP A 334 -23.77 -14.81 -21.01
CA ASP A 334 -24.33 -14.13 -19.83
C ASP A 334 -23.97 -14.79 -18.48
N LEU A 335 -24.58 -14.29 -17.40
CA LEU A 335 -24.43 -14.80 -16.03
C LEU A 335 -25.66 -15.60 -15.57
N GLN A 336 -26.54 -15.98 -16.49
CA GLN A 336 -27.80 -16.62 -16.14
C GLN A 336 -27.58 -18.08 -15.81
N ASP A 337 -28.38 -18.57 -14.87
CA ASP A 337 -28.52 -20.00 -14.65
C ASP A 337 -29.30 -20.61 -15.82
N ALA A 338 -28.70 -21.55 -16.53
CA ALA A 338 -29.27 -22.21 -17.70
C ALA A 338 -30.31 -23.28 -17.33
N ILE A 339 -30.44 -23.63 -16.04
CA ILE A 339 -31.28 -24.74 -15.57
C ILE A 339 -32.35 -24.27 -14.60
N GLY A 340 -31.96 -23.47 -13.61
CA GLY A 340 -32.81 -23.02 -12.52
C GLY A 340 -33.04 -21.51 -12.52
N SER A 341 -33.19 -20.96 -11.33
CA SER A 341 -33.46 -19.54 -11.08
C SER A 341 -32.33 -18.82 -10.33
N LEU A 342 -31.16 -19.48 -10.16
CA LEU A 342 -30.00 -18.91 -9.47
C LEU A 342 -29.19 -18.00 -10.39
N HIS A 343 -29.88 -17.06 -11.03
CA HIS A 343 -29.30 -16.06 -11.91
C HIS A 343 -28.20 -15.25 -11.21
N GLY A 344 -27.05 -15.14 -11.87
CA GLY A 344 -25.85 -14.48 -11.36
C GLY A 344 -25.86 -12.97 -11.60
N LYS A 345 -25.22 -12.24 -10.68
CA LYS A 345 -24.92 -10.82 -10.79
C LYS A 345 -23.44 -10.61 -10.55
N ALA A 346 -22.78 -9.93 -11.48
CA ALA A 346 -21.39 -9.53 -11.32
C ALA A 346 -21.24 -8.44 -10.25
N ARG A 347 -20.15 -8.54 -9.48
CA ARG A 347 -19.69 -7.56 -8.51
C ARG A 347 -18.24 -7.20 -8.80
N GLY A 348 -17.89 -5.94 -8.58
CA GLY A 348 -16.55 -5.43 -8.88
C GLY A 348 -16.24 -5.52 -10.37
N THR A 349 -15.12 -6.13 -10.72
CA THR A 349 -14.57 -6.23 -12.09
C THR A 349 -14.95 -7.51 -12.85
N ALA A 350 -15.76 -8.39 -12.24
CA ALA A 350 -16.17 -9.64 -12.86
C ALA A 350 -16.99 -9.39 -14.14
N ARG A 351 -16.68 -10.11 -15.21
CA ARG A 351 -17.30 -9.92 -16.53
C ARG A 351 -17.20 -11.17 -17.39
N ILE A 352 -18.16 -11.34 -18.29
CA ILE A 352 -18.07 -12.32 -19.36
C ILE A 352 -17.13 -11.80 -20.44
N LYS A 353 -16.19 -12.64 -20.87
CA LYS A 353 -15.32 -12.37 -22.01
C LYS A 353 -14.85 -13.70 -22.58
N GLU A 354 -14.90 -13.85 -23.92
CA GLU A 354 -14.41 -15.03 -24.65
C GLU A 354 -14.95 -16.35 -24.04
N GLY A 355 -16.27 -16.41 -23.80
CA GLY A 355 -16.97 -17.59 -23.29
C GLY A 355 -16.56 -18.05 -21.89
N ALA A 356 -16.20 -17.11 -21.00
CA ALA A 356 -15.92 -17.43 -19.60
C ALA A 356 -16.18 -16.23 -18.69
N LEU A 357 -16.44 -16.51 -17.40
CA LEU A 357 -16.39 -15.51 -16.34
C LEU A 357 -14.94 -15.18 -15.98
N VAL A 358 -14.50 -13.98 -16.32
CA VAL A 358 -13.14 -13.49 -16.05
C VAL A 358 -13.05 -12.83 -14.68
N LEU A 359 -12.07 -13.27 -13.89
CA LEU A 359 -11.84 -12.86 -12.50
C LEU A 359 -10.37 -12.41 -12.36
N ASP A 360 -10.16 -11.12 -12.13
CA ASP A 360 -8.82 -10.51 -12.00
C ASP A 360 -8.37 -10.36 -10.53
N GLY A 361 -9.12 -10.92 -9.58
CA GLY A 361 -8.89 -10.73 -8.15
C GLY A 361 -9.49 -9.43 -7.59
N ALA A 362 -10.33 -8.72 -8.35
CA ALA A 362 -11.09 -7.57 -7.88
C ALA A 362 -12.62 -7.69 -8.04
N GLY A 363 -13.12 -8.79 -8.59
CA GLY A 363 -14.55 -9.04 -8.77
C GLY A 363 -14.94 -10.49 -8.53
N HIS A 364 -16.24 -10.72 -8.40
CA HIS A 364 -16.86 -12.03 -8.22
C HIS A 364 -18.31 -12.01 -8.72
N MET A 365 -18.96 -13.16 -8.81
CA MET A 365 -20.38 -13.29 -9.11
C MET A 365 -21.13 -13.76 -7.87
N GLU A 366 -22.32 -13.22 -7.63
CA GLU A 366 -23.27 -13.66 -6.58
C GLU A 366 -24.60 -14.03 -7.23
N THR A 367 -25.28 -15.05 -6.71
CA THR A 367 -26.60 -15.46 -7.22
C THR A 367 -27.76 -14.92 -6.40
N ALA A 368 -28.97 -15.14 -6.88
CA ALA A 368 -30.16 -15.15 -6.03
C ALA A 368 -30.03 -16.17 -4.87
N ARG A 369 -30.94 -16.07 -3.89
CA ARG A 369 -30.99 -16.97 -2.73
C ARG A 369 -31.45 -18.37 -3.14
N LEU A 370 -30.94 -19.38 -2.46
CA LEU A 370 -31.36 -20.77 -2.64
C LEU A 370 -32.86 -20.91 -2.38
N ALA A 371 -33.57 -21.54 -3.32
CA ALA A 371 -35.02 -21.79 -3.20
C ALA A 371 -35.35 -22.97 -2.27
N HIS A 372 -34.40 -23.86 -2.03
CA HIS A 372 -34.56 -25.09 -1.27
C HIS A 372 -33.40 -25.32 -0.32
N ASP A 373 -33.63 -26.20 0.66
CA ASP A 373 -32.60 -26.65 1.59
C ASP A 373 -31.48 -27.40 0.86
N LEU A 374 -30.24 -27.07 1.19
CA LEU A 374 -29.05 -27.70 0.64
C LEU A 374 -28.19 -28.26 1.78
N ARG A 375 -28.12 -29.58 1.89
CA ARG A 375 -27.34 -30.27 2.93
C ARG A 375 -26.22 -31.12 2.30
N ALA A 376 -26.59 -32.20 1.63
CA ALA A 376 -25.70 -32.88 0.71
C ALA A 376 -25.59 -32.06 -0.58
N LYS A 377 -24.42 -32.04 -1.22
CA LYS A 377 -24.21 -31.23 -2.43
C LYS A 377 -22.96 -31.64 -3.19
N THR A 378 -22.91 -31.23 -4.45
CA THR A 378 -21.68 -31.28 -5.25
C THR A 378 -21.43 -29.91 -5.86
N LEU A 379 -20.22 -29.39 -5.66
CA LEU A 379 -19.73 -28.19 -6.33
C LEU A 379 -18.85 -28.64 -7.49
N GLU A 380 -19.07 -28.10 -8.67
CA GLU A 380 -18.35 -28.50 -9.88
C GLU A 380 -18.00 -27.27 -10.73
N ALA A 381 -16.78 -27.22 -11.27
CA ALA A 381 -16.34 -26.11 -12.11
C ALA A 381 -15.25 -26.51 -13.11
N TRP A 382 -15.25 -25.82 -14.26
CA TRP A 382 -14.16 -25.80 -15.23
C TRP A 382 -13.41 -24.49 -15.07
N VAL A 383 -12.17 -24.55 -14.59
CA VAL A 383 -11.42 -23.38 -14.16
C VAL A 383 -10.02 -23.34 -14.77
N GLN A 384 -9.62 -22.16 -15.23
CA GLN A 384 -8.24 -21.85 -15.60
C GLN A 384 -7.74 -20.70 -14.72
N LEU A 385 -6.62 -20.88 -14.06
CA LEU A 385 -5.98 -19.89 -13.20
C LEU A 385 -5.04 -19.00 -14.03
N ASN A 386 -4.94 -17.71 -13.70
CA ASN A 386 -3.97 -16.81 -14.36
C ASN A 386 -2.51 -17.15 -13.97
N GLY A 387 -2.34 -17.93 -12.91
CA GLY A 387 -1.05 -18.38 -12.42
C GLY A 387 -1.23 -19.20 -11.14
N LEU A 388 -0.27 -20.09 -10.88
CA LEU A 388 -0.32 -21.01 -9.73
C LEU A 388 0.18 -20.36 -8.43
N ASN A 389 0.79 -19.18 -8.52
CA ASN A 389 1.23 -18.36 -7.39
C ASN A 389 0.09 -17.45 -6.88
N GLN A 390 -1.03 -18.06 -6.55
CA GLN A 390 -2.15 -17.40 -5.88
C GLN A 390 -2.61 -18.24 -4.69
N ARG A 391 -3.23 -17.60 -3.70
CA ARG A 391 -3.64 -18.25 -2.46
C ARG A 391 -5.07 -17.87 -2.12
N GLY A 392 -5.84 -18.85 -1.67
CA GLY A 392 -7.13 -18.64 -1.01
C GLY A 392 -8.31 -18.30 -1.91
N GLY A 393 -8.15 -18.24 -3.23
CA GLY A 393 -9.25 -17.93 -4.14
C GLY A 393 -10.29 -19.06 -4.17
N GLY A 394 -11.57 -18.72 -3.96
CA GLY A 394 -12.69 -19.64 -4.16
C GLY A 394 -13.14 -19.67 -5.61
N VAL A 395 -13.25 -20.87 -6.19
CA VAL A 395 -13.75 -21.07 -7.56
C VAL A 395 -15.26 -20.97 -7.56
N ILE A 396 -15.92 -21.85 -6.82
CA ILE A 396 -17.37 -21.85 -6.56
C ILE A 396 -17.56 -22.14 -5.07
N SER A 397 -18.45 -21.37 -4.45
CA SER A 397 -18.75 -21.42 -3.03
C SER A 397 -20.26 -21.38 -2.82
N VAL A 398 -20.76 -22.16 -1.87
CA VAL A 398 -22.09 -21.95 -1.29
C VAL A 398 -21.88 -21.36 0.10
N GLU A 399 -22.52 -20.25 0.40
CA GLU A 399 -22.38 -19.56 1.68
C GLU A 399 -23.70 -19.11 2.28
N SER A 400 -23.74 -18.99 3.61
CA SER A 400 -24.82 -18.31 4.32
C SER A 400 -24.79 -16.81 4.00
N LEU A 401 -25.91 -16.10 4.14
CA LEU A 401 -25.92 -14.63 4.05
C LEU A 401 -24.81 -14.01 4.93
N GLY A 402 -23.91 -13.24 4.31
CA GLY A 402 -22.76 -12.63 4.99
C GLY A 402 -21.50 -13.49 5.12
N GLY A 403 -21.52 -14.75 4.66
CA GLY A 403 -20.35 -15.61 4.50
C GLY A 403 -19.76 -16.20 5.79
N GLY A 404 -20.53 -16.20 6.89
CA GLY A 404 -20.10 -16.79 8.17
C GLY A 404 -19.94 -18.31 8.14
N ARG A 405 -20.72 -19.01 7.30
CA ARG A 405 -20.61 -20.45 7.02
C ARG A 405 -20.54 -20.66 5.52
N PHE A 406 -19.66 -21.54 5.05
CA PHE A 406 -19.50 -21.82 3.62
C PHE A 406 -18.90 -23.20 3.34
N ASP A 407 -19.15 -23.68 2.12
CA ASP A 407 -18.44 -24.77 1.46
C ASP A 407 -17.91 -24.28 0.11
N SER A 408 -16.64 -24.52 -0.19
CA SER A 408 -16.02 -23.96 -1.39
C SER A 408 -14.99 -24.89 -2.03
N ILE A 409 -14.81 -24.78 -3.36
CA ILE A 409 -13.61 -25.26 -4.04
C ILE A 409 -12.55 -24.18 -3.95
N VAL A 410 -11.49 -24.40 -3.18
CA VAL A 410 -10.45 -23.39 -2.91
C VAL A 410 -9.11 -23.83 -3.45
N PHE A 411 -8.32 -22.87 -3.95
CA PHE A 411 -6.96 -23.10 -4.41
C PHE A 411 -5.91 -22.42 -3.51
N GLY A 412 -4.90 -23.19 -3.09
CA GLY A 412 -3.67 -22.67 -2.50
C GLY A 412 -3.84 -21.95 -1.14
N GLU A 413 -4.90 -22.25 -0.39
CA GLU A 413 -5.14 -21.62 0.92
C GLU A 413 -4.22 -22.19 2.01
N ARG A 414 -4.29 -23.51 2.24
CA ARG A 414 -3.52 -24.19 3.29
C ARG A 414 -2.18 -24.69 2.75
N ASP A 415 -2.25 -25.48 1.70
CA ASP A 415 -1.11 -26.11 1.05
C ASP A 415 -0.87 -25.42 -0.31
N PRO A 416 0.31 -24.83 -0.56
CA PRO A 416 0.59 -24.13 -1.80
C PRO A 416 0.36 -25.03 -3.02
N ARG A 417 -0.28 -24.47 -4.05
CA ARG A 417 -0.61 -25.16 -5.32
C ARG A 417 -1.55 -26.35 -5.17
N GLN A 418 -2.23 -26.56 -4.04
CA GLN A 418 -3.20 -27.65 -3.90
C GLN A 418 -4.64 -27.14 -3.87
N TRP A 419 -5.56 -28.00 -4.32
CA TRP A 419 -6.99 -27.78 -4.17
C TRP A 419 -7.46 -28.31 -2.82
N LEU A 420 -8.45 -27.66 -2.21
CA LEU A 420 -9.05 -28.11 -0.97
C LEU A 420 -10.52 -27.72 -0.84
N PRO A 421 -11.31 -28.50 -0.08
CA PRO A 421 -12.65 -28.12 0.36
C PRO A 421 -12.57 -27.05 1.45
N GLY A 422 -12.86 -25.79 1.11
CA GLY A 422 -12.82 -24.67 2.05
C GLY A 422 -14.05 -24.64 2.96
N SER A 423 -13.83 -24.31 4.24
CA SER A 423 -14.89 -24.11 5.24
C SER A 423 -14.53 -23.02 6.24
N ASN A 424 -15.52 -22.51 6.98
CA ASN A 424 -15.32 -21.48 7.99
C ASN A 424 -14.33 -21.94 9.08
N VAL A 425 -13.24 -21.18 9.23
CA VAL A 425 -12.16 -21.43 10.21
C VAL A 425 -11.60 -22.87 10.10
N PHE A 426 -11.61 -23.44 8.89
CA PHE A 426 -11.21 -24.83 8.62
C PHE A 426 -11.96 -25.89 9.43
N SER A 427 -13.14 -25.57 9.98
CA SER A 427 -13.92 -26.45 10.86
C SER A 427 -14.23 -27.83 10.25
N ARG A 428 -14.30 -27.92 8.93
CA ARG A 428 -14.52 -29.16 8.18
C ARG A 428 -13.45 -29.38 7.09
N THR A 429 -12.37 -28.59 7.08
CA THR A 429 -11.34 -28.65 6.03
C THR A 429 -10.14 -29.48 6.48
N GLU A 430 -9.87 -30.55 5.75
CA GLU A 430 -8.62 -31.31 5.85
C GLU A 430 -7.78 -31.21 4.58
N SER A 431 -6.47 -31.49 4.69
CA SER A 431 -5.66 -31.72 3.50
C SER A 431 -6.07 -33.05 2.86
N LEU A 432 -6.31 -32.95 1.56
CA LEU A 432 -6.55 -34.10 0.70
C LEU A 432 -5.25 -34.85 0.41
N ASN A 433 -4.07 -34.30 0.70
CA ASN A 433 -2.77 -34.81 0.23
C ASN A 433 -2.76 -35.05 -1.28
N GLY A 434 -3.46 -34.20 -2.04
CA GLY A 434 -3.49 -34.26 -3.50
C GLY A 434 -2.17 -33.78 -4.12
N PRO A 435 -1.85 -34.19 -5.36
CA PRO A 435 -0.67 -33.67 -6.04
C PRO A 435 -0.78 -32.15 -6.24
N PRO A 436 0.35 -31.40 -6.19
CA PRO A 436 0.36 -30.00 -6.57
C PRO A 436 -0.16 -29.79 -7.99
N GLU A 437 -0.93 -28.72 -8.18
CA GLU A 437 -1.46 -28.32 -9.47
C GLU A 437 -0.33 -27.82 -10.38
N THR A 438 -0.42 -28.20 -11.65
CA THR A 438 0.55 -27.88 -12.70
C THR A 438 -0.12 -27.36 -13.98
N ALA A 439 -1.33 -27.81 -14.28
CA ALA A 439 -2.00 -27.56 -15.56
C ALA A 439 -2.95 -26.36 -15.53
N ALA A 440 -3.55 -26.05 -14.38
CA ALA A 440 -4.58 -25.01 -14.30
C ALA A 440 -4.10 -23.62 -14.72
N GLY A 441 -2.78 -23.35 -14.70
CA GLY A 441 -2.19 -22.10 -15.20
C GLY A 441 -2.11 -22.01 -16.73
N GLU A 442 -2.10 -23.16 -17.41
CA GLU A 442 -1.86 -23.29 -18.84
C GLU A 442 -3.15 -23.60 -19.61
N ARG A 443 -4.04 -24.38 -19.00
CA ARG A 443 -5.31 -24.81 -19.60
C ARG A 443 -6.42 -24.91 -18.55
N PRO A 444 -7.70 -24.86 -18.97
CA PRO A 444 -8.81 -25.22 -18.11
C PRO A 444 -8.66 -26.64 -17.57
N ILE A 445 -9.04 -26.82 -16.31
CA ILE A 445 -9.18 -28.12 -15.66
C ILE A 445 -10.59 -28.28 -15.11
N HIS A 446 -11.06 -29.53 -15.02
CA HIS A 446 -12.29 -29.85 -14.31
C HIS A 446 -11.98 -30.15 -12.84
N MET A 447 -12.70 -29.49 -11.92
CA MET A 447 -12.68 -29.75 -10.48
C MET A 447 -14.10 -29.98 -9.96
N ALA A 448 -14.26 -30.99 -9.10
CA ALA A 448 -15.50 -31.22 -8.38
C ALA A 448 -15.22 -31.59 -6.91
N ILE A 449 -16.08 -31.16 -5.99
CA ILE A 449 -16.06 -31.58 -4.59
C ILE A 449 -17.47 -32.00 -4.18
N THR A 450 -17.57 -33.21 -3.67
CA THR A 450 -18.81 -33.81 -3.17
C THR A 450 -18.84 -33.74 -1.65
N TYR A 451 -19.99 -33.37 -1.09
CA TYR A 451 -20.28 -33.30 0.34
C TYR A 451 -21.49 -34.21 0.62
N ALA A 452 -21.23 -35.41 1.14
CA ALA A 452 -22.25 -36.42 1.41
C ALA A 452 -23.04 -36.11 2.70
N ALA A 453 -24.26 -36.65 2.78
CA ALA A 453 -25.15 -36.45 3.92
C ALA A 453 -24.59 -37.01 5.24
N ASP A 454 -23.68 -38.00 5.16
CA ASP A 454 -23.00 -38.60 6.30
C ASP A 454 -21.75 -37.82 6.73
N GLY A 455 -21.42 -36.71 6.06
CA GLY A 455 -20.25 -35.87 6.33
C GLY A 455 -19.00 -36.23 5.52
N THR A 456 -19.05 -37.24 4.65
CA THR A 456 -17.93 -37.60 3.77
C THR A 456 -17.68 -36.52 2.71
N ILE A 457 -16.42 -36.10 2.55
CA ILE A 457 -15.98 -35.12 1.56
C ILE A 457 -14.98 -35.78 0.60
N THR A 458 -15.29 -35.75 -0.70
CA THR A 458 -14.41 -36.27 -1.75
C THR A 458 -14.20 -35.23 -2.83
N ALA A 459 -12.94 -34.99 -3.20
CA ALA A 459 -12.57 -34.11 -4.31
C ALA A 459 -12.17 -34.92 -5.54
N TYR A 460 -12.41 -34.34 -6.71
CA TYR A 460 -12.09 -34.91 -8.00
C TYR A 460 -11.43 -33.86 -8.89
N ARG A 461 -10.47 -34.32 -9.68
CA ARG A 461 -9.78 -33.55 -10.72
C ARG A 461 -9.86 -34.33 -12.02
N GLU A 462 -10.37 -33.70 -13.07
CA GLU A 462 -10.55 -34.34 -14.39
C GLU A 462 -11.36 -35.65 -14.31
N GLY A 463 -12.38 -35.66 -13.43
CA GLY A 463 -13.25 -36.83 -13.22
C GLY A 463 -12.61 -38.00 -12.46
N LYS A 464 -11.38 -37.83 -11.94
CA LYS A 464 -10.66 -38.81 -11.12
C LYS A 464 -10.53 -38.30 -9.68
N PRO A 465 -10.49 -39.17 -8.65
CA PRO A 465 -10.25 -38.75 -7.27
C PRO A 465 -8.98 -37.89 -7.13
N TYR A 466 -9.08 -36.80 -6.38
CA TYR A 466 -7.99 -35.88 -6.09
C TYR A 466 -7.62 -35.98 -4.61
N GLY A 467 -6.56 -36.74 -4.32
CA GLY A 467 -6.14 -37.03 -2.95
C GLY A 467 -7.08 -38.01 -2.23
N ARG A 468 -7.05 -37.98 -0.90
CA ARG A 468 -7.86 -38.84 -0.03
C ARG A 468 -9.21 -38.20 0.31
N ALA A 469 -10.27 -38.99 0.27
CA ALA A 469 -11.53 -38.63 0.90
C ALA A 469 -11.38 -38.67 2.42
N TYR A 470 -12.20 -37.88 3.14
CA TYR A 470 -12.24 -37.89 4.60
C TYR A 470 -13.64 -37.61 5.12
N LYS A 471 -13.88 -37.94 6.39
CA LYS A 471 -15.17 -37.76 7.05
C LYS A 471 -15.11 -36.56 8.00
N SER A 472 -15.87 -35.52 7.69
CA SER A 472 -16.00 -34.33 8.54
C SER A 472 -16.96 -34.58 9.71
N ARG A 473 -17.13 -33.58 10.59
CA ARG A 473 -18.09 -33.61 11.72
C ARG A 473 -19.57 -33.62 11.29
N GLY A 474 -19.86 -33.57 9.99
CA GLY A 474 -21.20 -33.56 9.41
C GLY A 474 -21.32 -32.54 8.27
N PRO A 475 -22.37 -32.64 7.42
CA PRO A 475 -22.58 -31.70 6.33
C PRO A 475 -23.05 -30.34 6.84
N GLU A 476 -22.60 -29.25 6.20
CA GLU A 476 -23.18 -27.92 6.42
C GLU A 476 -24.51 -27.78 5.68
N ARG A 477 -25.55 -27.39 6.41
CA ARG A 477 -26.89 -27.15 5.88
C ARG A 477 -27.09 -25.66 5.61
N PHE A 478 -27.50 -25.34 4.39
CA PHE A 478 -27.98 -24.02 3.99
C PHE A 478 -29.50 -24.11 3.81
N ALA A 479 -30.27 -23.46 4.67
CA ALA A 479 -31.73 -23.48 4.57
C ALA A 479 -32.21 -22.69 3.34
N ALA A 480 -33.40 -23.01 2.84
CA ALA A 480 -34.08 -22.22 1.83
C ALA A 480 -34.12 -20.73 2.25
N GLY A 481 -33.74 -19.83 1.34
CA GLY A 481 -33.67 -18.39 1.59
C GLY A 481 -32.45 -17.88 2.37
N GLU A 482 -31.64 -18.76 2.95
CA GLU A 482 -30.49 -18.38 3.80
C GLU A 482 -29.12 -18.58 3.14
N GLY A 483 -29.06 -19.24 1.98
CA GLY A 483 -27.84 -19.47 1.22
C GLY A 483 -27.79 -18.75 -0.12
N ILE A 484 -26.58 -18.44 -0.59
CA ILE A 484 -26.29 -17.97 -1.96
C ILE A 484 -25.11 -18.75 -2.55
N VAL A 485 -24.98 -18.73 -3.87
CA VAL A 485 -23.79 -19.22 -4.57
C VAL A 485 -22.92 -18.02 -4.95
N VAL A 486 -21.62 -18.18 -4.76
CA VAL A 486 -20.61 -17.17 -5.09
C VAL A 486 -19.51 -17.81 -5.92
N ILE A 487 -19.13 -17.15 -7.02
CA ILE A 487 -18.08 -17.63 -7.94
C ILE A 487 -16.97 -16.58 -8.03
N GLY A 488 -15.73 -17.01 -7.79
CA GLY A 488 -14.55 -16.13 -7.75
C GLY A 488 -14.20 -15.52 -6.39
N LEU A 489 -14.97 -15.87 -5.34
CA LEU A 489 -14.70 -15.49 -3.95
C LEU A 489 -14.91 -16.71 -3.05
N ARG A 490 -13.99 -16.90 -2.09
CA ARG A 490 -14.07 -17.99 -1.11
C ARG A 490 -15.29 -17.87 -0.21
N HIS A 491 -15.48 -16.69 0.38
CA HIS A 491 -16.68 -16.31 1.12
C HIS A 491 -16.70 -14.80 1.42
N SER A 492 -17.89 -14.28 1.71
CA SER A 492 -18.12 -12.93 2.20
C SER A 492 -17.71 -12.78 3.69
N PRO A 493 -17.44 -11.55 4.17
CA PRO A 493 -17.21 -10.34 3.39
C PRO A 493 -15.87 -10.40 2.64
N VAL A 494 -15.78 -9.55 1.62
CA VAL A 494 -14.62 -9.47 0.73
C VAL A 494 -13.39 -8.96 1.48
N GLY A 495 -12.27 -9.70 1.42
CA GLY A 495 -10.99 -9.33 2.04
C GLY A 495 -10.00 -10.50 2.12
N GLY A 496 -8.77 -10.27 2.62
CA GLY A 496 -7.87 -11.34 3.10
C GLY A 496 -7.51 -12.47 2.12
N GLY A 497 -7.22 -12.17 0.85
CA GLY A 497 -6.78 -13.19 -0.12
C GLY A 497 -7.86 -14.20 -0.52
N LYS A 498 -9.14 -13.87 -0.37
CA LYS A 498 -10.27 -14.75 -0.70
C LYS A 498 -10.64 -14.82 -2.18
N ARG A 499 -10.05 -13.95 -3.00
CA ARG A 499 -10.47 -13.73 -4.40
C ARG A 499 -9.64 -14.58 -5.36
N LEU A 500 -10.32 -15.12 -6.36
CA LEU A 500 -9.69 -15.91 -7.42
C LEU A 500 -9.12 -14.99 -8.53
N ARG A 501 -7.97 -15.38 -9.08
CA ARG A 501 -7.42 -14.82 -10.31
C ARG A 501 -7.42 -15.90 -11.40
N GLY A 502 -8.34 -15.82 -12.34
CA GLY A 502 -8.54 -16.84 -13.36
C GLY A 502 -9.78 -16.60 -14.19
N ARG A 503 -10.23 -17.65 -14.85
CA ARG A 503 -11.45 -17.70 -15.65
C ARG A 503 -12.21 -18.97 -15.29
N VAL A 504 -13.50 -18.85 -15.06
CA VAL A 504 -14.39 -20.00 -14.87
C VAL A 504 -15.20 -20.13 -16.16
N LEU A 505 -15.01 -21.26 -16.83
CA LEU A 505 -15.64 -21.55 -18.12
C LEU A 505 -17.04 -22.12 -17.89
N ARG A 506 -17.22 -22.91 -16.82
CA ARG A 506 -18.51 -23.47 -16.44
C ARG A 506 -18.54 -23.74 -14.96
N ALA A 507 -19.71 -23.60 -14.36
CA ALA A 507 -19.95 -23.98 -12.97
C ALA A 507 -21.29 -24.71 -12.84
N SER A 508 -21.37 -25.68 -11.93
CA SER A 508 -22.60 -26.44 -11.66
C SER A 508 -22.75 -26.72 -10.18
N LEU A 509 -24.00 -26.69 -9.71
CA LEU A 509 -24.39 -27.04 -8.35
C LEU A 509 -25.38 -28.21 -8.40
N TYR A 510 -25.13 -29.22 -7.56
CA TYR A 510 -26.02 -30.35 -7.35
C TYR A 510 -26.47 -30.37 -5.89
N ASP A 511 -27.71 -30.79 -5.65
CA ASP A 511 -28.36 -30.94 -4.34
C ASP A 511 -28.08 -32.28 -3.66
N ARG A 512 -27.14 -33.04 -4.20
CA ARG A 512 -26.66 -34.30 -3.66
C ARG A 512 -25.17 -34.50 -3.91
N ALA A 513 -24.57 -35.41 -3.16
CA ALA A 513 -23.23 -35.90 -3.48
C ALA A 513 -23.31 -36.83 -4.69
N LEU A 514 -22.61 -36.46 -5.77
CA LEU A 514 -22.48 -37.30 -6.96
C LEU A 514 -21.55 -38.49 -6.70
N SER A 515 -21.81 -39.62 -7.35
CA SER A 515 -20.89 -40.76 -7.33
C SER A 515 -19.62 -40.47 -8.14
N ALA A 516 -18.56 -41.25 -7.92
CA ALA A 516 -17.34 -41.13 -8.72
C ALA A 516 -17.58 -41.37 -10.22
N GLU A 517 -18.56 -42.20 -10.58
CA GLU A 517 -18.99 -42.41 -11.97
C GLU A 517 -19.72 -41.21 -12.54
N GLU A 518 -20.61 -40.59 -11.76
CA GLU A 518 -21.35 -39.41 -12.17
C GLU A 518 -20.45 -38.18 -12.31
N VAL A 519 -19.49 -37.99 -11.40
CA VAL A 519 -18.47 -36.93 -11.52
C VAL A 519 -17.56 -37.19 -12.73
N ARG A 520 -17.24 -38.46 -13.03
CA ARG A 520 -16.49 -38.80 -14.24
C ARG A 520 -17.32 -38.55 -15.51
N ALA A 521 -18.61 -38.89 -15.49
CA ALA A 521 -19.52 -38.66 -16.60
C ALA A 521 -19.71 -37.15 -16.85
N SER A 522 -19.98 -36.37 -15.81
CA SER A 522 -20.12 -34.91 -15.85
C SER A 522 -18.80 -34.20 -16.21
N GLY A 523 -17.69 -34.65 -15.63
CA GLY A 523 -16.33 -34.21 -15.96
C GLY A 523 -15.93 -34.50 -17.41
N SER A 524 -16.41 -35.62 -17.95
CA SER A 524 -16.30 -35.94 -19.38
C SER A 524 -17.34 -35.22 -20.25
N GLY A 525 -18.30 -34.53 -19.63
CA GLY A 525 -19.50 -33.94 -20.21
C GLY A 525 -19.32 -32.52 -20.70
N ASP A 526 -18.39 -32.33 -21.63
CA ASP A 526 -18.82 -32.09 -23.00
C ASP A 526 -18.07 -33.15 -23.82
N ARG A 527 -18.71 -34.27 -24.19
CA ARG A 527 -18.01 -35.36 -24.91
C ARG A 527 -17.66 -34.99 -26.36
N TYR A 528 -17.87 -33.72 -26.72
CA TYR A 528 -17.33 -33.07 -27.91
C TYR A 528 -16.30 -31.97 -27.59
N PHE A 529 -15.83 -31.86 -26.34
CA PHE A 529 -14.72 -30.99 -26.00
C PHE A 529 -13.47 -31.42 -26.77
N VAL A 530 -13.05 -30.59 -27.72
CA VAL A 530 -11.83 -30.78 -28.48
C VAL A 530 -10.73 -30.00 -27.77
N SER A 531 -9.87 -30.73 -27.07
CA SER A 531 -8.72 -30.16 -26.37
C SER A 531 -7.79 -29.43 -27.32
N GLN A 532 -7.01 -28.48 -26.80
CA GLN A 532 -5.99 -27.78 -27.60
C GLN A 532 -5.02 -28.75 -28.28
N ALA A 533 -4.63 -29.84 -27.61
CA ALA A 533 -3.78 -30.87 -28.20
C ALA A 533 -4.44 -31.55 -29.43
N GLN A 534 -5.74 -31.82 -29.35
CA GLN A 534 -6.52 -32.38 -30.47
C GLN A 534 -6.71 -31.36 -31.60
N VAL A 535 -6.93 -30.08 -31.28
CA VAL A 535 -6.93 -29.01 -32.29
C VAL A 535 -5.58 -28.95 -33.00
N MET A 536 -4.47 -28.92 -32.27
CA MET A 536 -3.12 -28.85 -32.84
C MET A 536 -2.80 -30.06 -33.73
N ALA A 537 -3.21 -31.26 -33.32
CA ALA A 537 -3.08 -32.48 -34.13
C ALA A 537 -3.98 -32.46 -35.39
N GLY A 538 -5.08 -31.70 -35.37
CA GLY A 538 -6.00 -31.53 -36.49
C GLY A 538 -5.70 -30.35 -37.42
N LEU A 539 -4.64 -29.57 -37.16
CA LEU A 539 -4.18 -28.50 -38.04
C LEU A 539 -3.45 -29.08 -39.25
N SER A 540 -3.69 -28.51 -40.44
CA SER A 540 -2.80 -28.72 -41.59
C SER A 540 -1.45 -28.03 -41.39
N ASP A 541 -0.44 -28.39 -42.19
CA ASP A 541 0.89 -27.74 -42.12
C ASP A 541 0.83 -26.22 -42.37
N GLY A 542 -0.08 -25.79 -43.25
CA GLY A 542 -0.32 -24.36 -43.50
C GLY A 542 -0.95 -23.66 -42.29
N GLN A 543 -1.94 -24.30 -41.65
CA GLN A 543 -2.58 -23.77 -40.45
C GLN A 543 -1.63 -23.76 -39.24
N ARG A 544 -0.75 -24.76 -39.12
CA ARG A 544 0.26 -24.83 -38.06
C ARG A 544 1.29 -23.70 -38.20
N ARG A 545 1.81 -23.45 -39.39
CA ARG A 545 2.69 -22.29 -39.65
C ARG A 545 2.01 -20.96 -39.32
N ALA A 546 0.73 -20.81 -39.69
CA ALA A 546 -0.03 -19.60 -39.39
C ALA A 546 -0.30 -19.44 -37.88
N TYR A 547 -0.57 -20.55 -37.18
CA TYR A 547 -0.72 -20.59 -35.71
C TYR A 547 0.56 -20.16 -35.00
N ASP A 548 1.71 -20.75 -35.38
CA ASP A 548 3.01 -20.44 -34.78
C ASP A 548 3.38 -18.97 -35.03
N ARG A 549 3.08 -18.44 -36.21
CA ARG A 549 3.29 -17.02 -36.53
C ARG A 549 2.42 -16.11 -35.67
N ALA A 550 1.13 -16.42 -35.52
CA ALA A 550 0.24 -15.63 -34.67
C ALA A 550 0.65 -15.67 -33.20
N GLN A 551 1.09 -16.82 -32.69
CA GLN A 551 1.64 -16.96 -31.34
C GLN A 551 2.93 -16.14 -31.13
N LEU A 552 3.83 -16.15 -32.13
CA LEU A 552 5.04 -15.33 -32.10
C LEU A 552 4.71 -13.83 -32.11
N ASP A 553 3.75 -13.40 -32.94
CA ASP A 553 3.32 -12.00 -32.98
C ASP A 553 2.72 -11.56 -31.62
N ILE A 554 1.92 -12.42 -30.97
CA ILE A 554 1.36 -12.17 -29.64
C ILE A 554 2.48 -12.04 -28.60
N SER A 555 3.43 -12.99 -28.57
CA SER A 555 4.50 -12.99 -27.57
C SER A 555 5.42 -11.78 -27.72
N GLN A 556 5.81 -11.42 -28.94
CA GLN A 556 6.61 -10.23 -29.22
C GLN A 556 5.87 -8.94 -28.87
N ALA A 557 4.58 -8.83 -29.20
CA ALA A 557 3.79 -7.66 -28.86
C ALA A 557 3.57 -7.52 -27.34
N LEU A 558 3.36 -8.63 -26.63
CA LEU A 558 3.27 -8.64 -25.15
C LEU A 558 4.60 -8.24 -24.49
N ALA A 559 5.72 -8.76 -25.00
CA ALA A 559 7.05 -8.38 -24.50
C ALA A 559 7.33 -6.90 -24.73
N ALA A 560 7.06 -6.37 -25.93
CA ALA A 560 7.17 -4.95 -26.23
C ALA A 560 6.22 -4.10 -25.37
N ARG A 561 5.01 -4.60 -25.09
CA ARG A 561 4.02 -3.93 -24.25
C ARG A 561 4.46 -3.85 -22.79
N ALA A 562 5.08 -4.91 -22.27
CA ALA A 562 5.63 -4.95 -20.93
C ALA A 562 6.90 -4.10 -20.78
N GLY A 563 7.67 -3.95 -21.87
CA GLY A 563 8.85 -3.08 -21.92
C GLY A 563 8.54 -1.58 -22.04
N LEU A 564 7.29 -1.19 -22.29
CA LEU A 564 6.87 0.19 -22.08
C LEU A 564 6.86 0.45 -20.58
N ASP A 565 7.80 1.25 -20.09
CA ASP A 565 7.96 1.64 -18.68
C ASP A 565 6.74 2.48 -18.22
N LEU A 566 5.63 1.79 -18.00
CA LEU A 566 4.36 2.33 -17.57
C LEU A 566 4.09 1.76 -16.19
N PRO A 567 4.22 2.58 -15.12
CA PRO A 567 3.92 2.13 -13.77
C PRO A 567 2.52 1.51 -13.71
N GLN A 568 2.36 0.39 -12.99
CA GLN A 568 1.04 -0.25 -12.89
C GLN A 568 0.00 0.72 -12.31
N GLY A 569 -1.12 0.88 -13.02
CA GLY A 569 -2.21 1.79 -12.63
C GLY A 569 -2.03 3.25 -13.06
N TYR A 570 -0.95 3.60 -13.76
CA TYR A 570 -0.78 4.92 -14.36
C TYR A 570 -1.75 5.06 -15.55
N ARG A 571 -2.84 5.82 -15.37
CA ARG A 571 -3.53 6.40 -16.52
C ARG A 571 -2.68 7.57 -16.99
N LEU A 572 -2.18 7.48 -18.21
CA LEU A 572 -1.46 8.56 -18.90
C LEU A 572 -2.43 9.71 -19.18
N ASN A 573 -2.70 10.51 -18.16
CA ASN A 573 -3.57 11.67 -18.20
C ASN A 573 -2.82 12.91 -17.70
N ARG A 574 -3.46 14.08 -17.80
CA ARG A 574 -2.87 15.35 -17.35
C ARG A 574 -2.43 15.29 -15.88
N ASP A 575 -3.17 14.60 -15.02
CA ASP A 575 -2.84 14.45 -13.58
C ASP A 575 -1.50 13.75 -13.35
N ALA A 576 -1.18 12.77 -14.19
CA ALA A 576 0.04 12.00 -14.16
C ALA A 576 1.30 12.85 -14.51
N LEU A 577 1.16 13.82 -15.40
CA LEU A 577 2.24 14.77 -15.75
C LEU A 577 2.55 15.68 -14.56
N TRP A 578 1.50 16.30 -14.03
CA TRP A 578 1.61 17.24 -12.92
C TRP A 578 2.02 16.57 -11.62
N ARG A 579 1.71 15.29 -11.43
CA ARG A 579 2.24 14.49 -10.31
C ARG A 579 3.76 14.35 -10.40
N GLY A 580 4.30 14.06 -11.59
CA GLY A 580 5.75 13.99 -11.81
C GLY A 580 6.41 15.32 -11.49
N PHE A 581 5.82 16.43 -11.94
CA PHE A 581 6.31 17.78 -11.61
C PHE A 581 6.24 18.09 -10.10
N ALA A 582 5.12 17.79 -9.45
CA ALA A 582 4.96 17.95 -7.99
C ALA A 582 6.01 17.14 -7.21
N GLN A 583 6.26 15.90 -7.64
CA GLN A 583 7.29 15.05 -7.05
C GLN A 583 8.69 15.61 -7.26
N SER A 584 8.99 16.16 -8.44
CA SER A 584 10.25 16.86 -8.69
C SER A 584 10.45 18.02 -7.70
N LEU A 585 9.42 18.87 -7.49
CA LEU A 585 9.47 19.96 -6.52
C LEU A 585 9.75 19.48 -5.08
N ILE A 586 9.12 18.39 -4.65
CA ILE A 586 9.38 17.77 -3.34
C ILE A 586 10.83 17.27 -3.23
N ASN A 587 11.43 16.82 -4.32
CA ASN A 587 12.80 16.30 -4.36
C ASN A 587 13.87 17.39 -4.52
N PHE A 588 13.49 18.66 -4.74
CA PHE A 588 14.46 19.74 -4.68
C PHE A 588 15.01 19.85 -3.26
N LYS A 589 16.33 20.09 -3.15
CA LYS A 589 16.97 20.36 -1.86
C LYS A 589 16.26 21.51 -1.14
N GLU A 590 15.82 22.55 -1.85
CA GLU A 590 15.10 23.68 -1.25
C GLU A 590 13.84 23.27 -0.47
N PHE A 591 13.19 22.15 -0.83
CA PHE A 591 11.97 21.70 -0.15
C PHE A 591 12.19 21.33 1.32
N ILE A 592 13.37 20.80 1.65
CA ILE A 592 13.70 20.35 3.01
C ILE A 592 14.69 21.27 3.72
N TYR A 593 14.95 22.47 3.19
CA TYR A 593 15.85 23.45 3.81
C TYR A 593 15.18 24.81 3.95
N ILE A 594 15.34 25.43 5.12
CA ILE A 594 14.99 26.82 5.36
C ILE A 594 16.21 27.67 5.01
N ARG A 595 16.00 28.73 4.22
CA ARG A 595 17.00 29.71 3.81
C ARG A 595 16.74 31.06 4.44
#